data_AF-A0A1V5MZW1-F1
#
_entry.id   AF-A0A1V5MZW1-F1
#
_cell.length_a   1.000
_cell.length_b   1.000
_cell.length_c   1.000
_cell.angle_alpha   90.00
_cell.angle_beta   90.00
_cell.angle_gamma   90.00
#
_symmetry.space_group_name_H-M   'P 1'
#
loop_
_entity.id
_entity.type
_entity.pdbx_description
1 polymer ?
#
loop_
_entity_poly.entity_id
_entity_poly.type
_entity_poly.pdbx_seq_one_letter_code
_entity_poly.pdbx_strand_id
1 'polypeptide(L)'
;MEYDGKDTFLDSAVEWDPFYHADDPNYPLLHKLLAVPAIRQRYLAHYRTILKEVYNPAFLHPVIDAYAALVDSAVKADPRRPVSYEAFTAAVASLKDHVTQRSTFLNAHDSINVNSLIISDVQWQVRGTSWATPSATDTVTVTARISGGGTTGVFLNAGTGMVGGFRRLQMFDDGLHGDLQAGDGLFTALINPQSAGLRVRFYIEAVRGNASRTRSYMPSGAEHAVYTYTVE
;
A
#
# COMPACT_ATOMS: atom_id res chain seq x y z
N MET A 1 -17.44 -24.99 -4.53
CA MET A 1 -18.22 -23.78 -4.24
C MET A 1 -17.41 -22.64 -4.81
N GLU A 2 -17.92 -21.95 -5.83
CA GLU A 2 -17.26 -20.78 -6.40
C GLU A 2 -17.50 -19.62 -5.44
N TYR A 3 -16.41 -19.03 -4.92
CA TYR A 3 -16.46 -17.82 -4.13
C TYR A 3 -16.12 -16.66 -5.04
N ASP A 4 -16.98 -15.66 -5.11
CA ASP A 4 -16.76 -14.44 -5.90
C ASP A 4 -16.62 -13.19 -4.99
N GLY A 5 -16.46 -12.02 -5.60
CA GLY A 5 -16.22 -10.78 -4.87
C GLY A 5 -17.35 -10.38 -3.91
N LYS A 6 -18.62 -10.70 -4.23
CA LYS A 6 -19.75 -10.37 -3.34
C LYS A 6 -19.75 -11.23 -2.07
N ASP A 7 -19.14 -12.41 -2.10
CA ASP A 7 -19.11 -13.29 -0.93
C ASP A 7 -18.25 -12.72 0.20
N THR A 8 -17.36 -11.77 -0.10
CA THR A 8 -16.59 -11.00 0.89
C THR A 8 -17.41 -9.96 1.67
N PHE A 9 -18.67 -9.74 1.26
CA PHE A 9 -19.64 -8.85 1.90
C PHE A 9 -20.79 -9.62 2.58
N LEU A 10 -20.68 -10.93 2.74
CA LEU A 10 -21.61 -11.73 3.55
C LEU A 10 -21.32 -11.53 5.03
N ASP A 11 -22.34 -11.63 5.88
CA ASP A 11 -22.19 -11.54 7.34
C ASP A 11 -21.15 -12.52 7.89
N SER A 12 -21.07 -13.73 7.33
CA SER A 12 -20.07 -14.74 7.70
C SER A 12 -18.62 -14.32 7.42
N ALA A 13 -18.40 -13.30 6.59
CA ALA A 13 -17.10 -12.80 6.20
C ALA A 13 -16.63 -11.60 7.05
N VAL A 14 -17.48 -11.03 7.92
CA VAL A 14 -17.13 -9.88 8.78
C VAL A 14 -15.84 -10.14 9.55
N GLU A 15 -15.68 -11.34 10.09
CA GLU A 15 -14.58 -11.75 10.95
C GLU A 15 -13.52 -12.60 10.24
N TRP A 16 -13.52 -12.67 8.90
CA TRP A 16 -12.45 -13.36 8.18
C TRP A 16 -11.10 -12.71 8.45
N ASP A 17 -10.20 -13.49 9.05
CA ASP A 17 -8.85 -13.08 9.41
C ASP A 17 -8.06 -12.57 8.19
N PRO A 18 -7.13 -11.59 8.33
CA PRO A 18 -6.23 -11.21 7.25
C PRO A 18 -5.43 -12.38 6.65
N PHE A 19 -5.28 -13.48 7.37
CA PHE A 19 -4.62 -14.71 6.93
C PHE A 19 -5.59 -15.86 6.69
N TYR A 20 -6.86 -15.59 6.43
CA TYR A 20 -7.83 -16.64 6.08
C TYR A 20 -7.28 -17.53 4.94
N HIS A 21 -7.24 -18.84 5.17
CA HIS A 21 -6.59 -19.87 4.33
C HIS A 21 -5.06 -19.83 4.16
N ALA A 22 -4.33 -18.96 4.86
CA ALA A 22 -2.86 -18.90 4.74
C ALA A 22 -2.15 -20.19 5.17
N ASP A 23 -2.78 -21.01 6.03
CA ASP A 23 -2.22 -22.29 6.47
C ASP A 23 -2.88 -23.50 5.79
N ASP A 24 -3.76 -23.27 4.80
CA ASP A 24 -4.46 -24.32 4.07
C ASP A 24 -3.70 -24.72 2.78
N PRO A 25 -3.21 -25.97 2.67
CA PRO A 25 -2.47 -26.42 1.49
C PRO A 25 -3.32 -26.45 0.20
N ASN A 26 -4.65 -26.44 0.29
CA ASN A 26 -5.55 -26.31 -0.86
C ASN A 26 -5.52 -24.91 -1.50
N TYR A 27 -4.90 -23.94 -0.82
CA TYR A 27 -4.61 -22.59 -1.32
C TYR A 27 -3.09 -22.44 -1.53
N PRO A 28 -2.49 -23.22 -2.46
CA PRO A 28 -1.05 -23.45 -2.49
C PRO A 28 -0.22 -22.18 -2.72
N LEU A 29 -0.74 -21.21 -3.46
CA LEU A 29 -0.05 -19.93 -3.67
C LEU A 29 -0.04 -19.10 -2.39
N LEU A 30 -1.20 -18.92 -1.75
CA LEU A 30 -1.34 -18.18 -0.50
C LEU A 30 -0.48 -18.82 0.58
N HIS A 31 -0.58 -20.14 0.72
CA HIS A 31 0.18 -20.92 1.69
C HIS A 31 1.68 -20.76 1.55
N LYS A 32 2.21 -20.89 0.33
CA LYS A 32 3.66 -20.75 0.08
C LYS A 32 4.15 -19.31 0.23
N LEU A 33 3.38 -18.33 -0.26
CA LEU A 33 3.82 -16.93 -0.23
C LEU A 33 3.80 -16.35 1.18
N LEU A 34 2.71 -16.57 1.94
CA LEU A 34 2.59 -16.00 3.29
C LEU A 34 3.43 -16.73 4.33
N ALA A 35 3.94 -17.93 4.02
CA ALA A 35 4.99 -18.59 4.81
C ALA A 35 6.33 -17.85 4.75
N VAL A 36 6.60 -17.03 3.71
CA VAL A 36 7.83 -16.23 3.61
C VAL A 36 7.68 -14.94 4.43
N PRO A 37 8.46 -14.72 5.51
CA PRO A 37 8.24 -13.59 6.43
C PRO A 37 8.27 -12.22 5.75
N ALA A 38 9.19 -12.03 4.79
CA ALA A 38 9.30 -10.79 4.03
C ALA A 38 8.07 -10.50 3.18
N ILE A 39 7.49 -11.53 2.54
CA ILE A 39 6.27 -11.41 1.72
C ILE A 39 5.07 -11.17 2.62
N ARG A 40 4.97 -11.88 3.76
CA ARG A 40 3.91 -11.66 4.76
C ARG A 40 3.88 -10.22 5.26
N GLN A 41 5.03 -9.60 5.53
CA GLN A 41 5.08 -8.20 5.94
C GLN A 41 4.76 -7.22 4.81
N ARG A 42 5.12 -7.54 3.56
CA ARG A 42 4.71 -6.76 2.38
C ARG A 42 3.19 -6.81 2.22
N TYR A 43 2.60 -8.00 2.34
CA TYR A 43 1.15 -8.21 2.33
C TYR A 43 0.46 -7.35 3.39
N LEU A 44 0.89 -7.42 4.65
CA LEU A 44 0.30 -6.62 5.74
C LEU A 44 0.46 -5.10 5.54
N ALA A 45 1.57 -4.65 4.95
CA ALA A 45 1.77 -3.24 4.65
C ALA A 45 0.75 -2.73 3.62
N HIS A 46 0.50 -3.48 2.55
CA HIS A 46 -0.54 -3.15 1.59
C HIS A 46 -1.96 -3.33 2.17
N TYR A 47 -2.16 -4.30 3.06
CA TYR A 47 -3.42 -4.48 3.77
C TYR A 47 -3.77 -3.23 4.58
N ARG A 48 -2.80 -2.69 5.33
CA ARG A 48 -2.95 -1.40 6.04
C ARG A 48 -3.27 -0.25 5.09
N THR A 49 -2.60 -0.17 3.94
CA THR A 49 -2.89 0.85 2.91
C THR A 49 -4.34 0.73 2.41
N ILE A 50 -4.81 -0.48 2.08
CA ILE A 50 -6.17 -0.72 1.59
C ILE A 50 -7.20 -0.33 2.66
N LEU A 51 -7.02 -0.75 3.92
CA LEU A 51 -7.94 -0.36 5.01
C LEU A 51 -8.00 1.15 5.18
N LYS A 52 -6.84 1.83 5.15
CA LYS A 52 -6.75 3.28 5.34
C LYS A 52 -7.37 4.07 4.19
N GLU A 53 -7.11 3.66 2.95
CA GLU A 53 -7.44 4.48 1.77
C GLU A 53 -8.76 4.10 1.11
N VAL A 54 -9.14 2.82 1.17
CA VAL A 54 -10.29 2.28 0.42
C VAL A 54 -11.30 1.61 1.33
N TYR A 55 -10.91 0.60 2.11
CA TYR A 55 -11.83 -0.21 2.91
C TYR A 55 -12.11 0.41 4.29
N ASN A 56 -12.70 1.61 4.28
CA ASN A 56 -13.16 2.30 5.48
C ASN A 56 -14.52 2.98 5.23
N PRO A 57 -15.30 3.25 6.30
CA PRO A 57 -16.61 3.90 6.17
C PRO A 57 -16.56 5.24 5.43
N ALA A 58 -15.54 6.06 5.67
CA ALA A 58 -15.44 7.39 5.06
C ALA A 58 -15.32 7.33 3.53
N PHE A 59 -14.69 6.29 2.98
CA PHE A 59 -14.62 6.07 1.54
C PHE A 59 -15.78 5.25 1.00
N LEU A 60 -16.09 4.08 1.60
CA LEU A 60 -17.05 3.14 1.03
C LEU A 60 -18.51 3.54 1.24
N HIS A 61 -18.88 4.24 2.33
CA HIS A 61 -20.27 4.65 2.53
C HIS A 61 -20.76 5.60 1.43
N PRO A 62 -20.04 6.67 1.06
CA PRO A 62 -20.43 7.51 -0.08
C PRO A 62 -20.48 6.75 -1.41
N VAL A 63 -19.58 5.78 -1.62
CA VAL A 63 -19.60 4.93 -2.82
C VAL A 63 -20.86 4.07 -2.88
N ILE A 64 -21.23 3.44 -1.77
CA ILE A 64 -22.48 2.65 -1.64
C ILE A 64 -23.69 3.55 -1.90
N ASP A 65 -23.74 4.74 -1.27
CA ASP A 65 -24.84 5.68 -1.43
C ASP A 65 -24.97 6.15 -2.89
N ALA A 66 -23.85 6.41 -3.58
CA ALA A 66 -23.85 6.78 -4.99
C ALA A 66 -24.39 5.67 -5.89
N TYR A 67 -23.99 4.41 -5.68
CA TYR A 67 -24.52 3.29 -6.44
C TYR A 67 -26.01 3.01 -6.13
N ALA A 68 -26.42 3.13 -4.86
CA ALA A 68 -27.82 2.98 -4.48
C ALA A 68 -28.69 4.05 -5.15
N ALA A 69 -28.24 5.32 -5.14
CA ALA A 69 -28.92 6.43 -5.79
C ALA A 69 -29.03 6.25 -7.33
N LEU A 70 -28.00 5.68 -7.96
CA LEU A 70 -28.00 5.41 -9.40
C LEU A 70 -29.13 4.47 -9.82
N VAL A 71 -29.48 3.49 -8.97
CA VAL A 71 -30.47 2.45 -9.30
C VAL A 71 -31.82 2.64 -8.60
N ASP A 72 -31.92 3.55 -7.62
CA ASP A 72 -33.09 3.70 -6.73
C ASP A 72 -34.42 3.79 -7.48
N SER A 73 -34.52 4.71 -8.45
CA SER A 73 -35.76 4.93 -9.20
C SER A 73 -36.15 3.72 -10.05
N ALA A 74 -35.16 3.02 -10.61
CA ALA A 74 -35.38 1.80 -11.40
C ALA A 74 -35.86 0.65 -10.51
N VAL A 75 -35.23 0.43 -9.35
CA VAL A 75 -35.64 -0.61 -8.39
C VAL A 75 -37.06 -0.36 -7.86
N LYS A 76 -37.39 0.91 -7.58
CA LYS A 76 -38.71 1.30 -7.08
C LYS A 76 -39.83 1.08 -8.12
N ALA A 77 -39.53 1.35 -9.38
CA ALA A 77 -40.49 1.24 -10.47
C ALA A 77 -40.63 -0.19 -11.03
N ASP A 78 -39.68 -1.10 -10.76
CA ASP A 78 -39.66 -2.43 -11.35
C ASP A 78 -40.81 -3.32 -10.82
N PRO A 79 -41.77 -3.72 -11.68
CA PRO A 79 -42.88 -4.60 -11.30
C PRO A 79 -42.49 -6.08 -11.16
N ARG A 80 -41.28 -6.47 -11.60
CA ARG A 80 -40.73 -7.84 -11.55
C ARG A 80 -39.49 -7.96 -10.65
N ARG A 81 -39.26 -6.98 -9.78
CA ARG A 81 -38.12 -7.00 -8.86
C ARG A 81 -38.11 -8.26 -7.99
N PRO A 82 -36.94 -8.88 -7.77
CA PRO A 82 -36.82 -10.09 -6.96
C PRO A 82 -36.99 -9.84 -5.45
N VAL A 83 -36.82 -8.59 -5.00
CA VAL A 83 -36.94 -8.16 -3.60
C VAL A 83 -37.77 -6.89 -3.50
N SER A 84 -38.38 -6.63 -2.34
CA SER A 84 -39.15 -5.39 -2.13
C SER A 84 -38.24 -4.16 -2.12
N TYR A 85 -38.80 -2.97 -2.33
CA TYR A 85 -38.01 -1.74 -2.27
C TYR A 85 -37.49 -1.49 -0.84
N GLU A 86 -38.26 -1.86 0.17
CA GLU A 86 -37.87 -1.82 1.57
C GLU A 86 -36.73 -2.79 1.87
N ALA A 87 -36.72 -3.98 1.25
CA ALA A 87 -35.61 -4.92 1.36
C ALA A 87 -34.34 -4.39 0.68
N PHE A 88 -34.47 -3.67 -0.44
CA PHE A 88 -33.35 -2.99 -1.08
C PHE A 88 -32.75 -1.90 -0.17
N THR A 89 -33.57 -1.02 0.41
CA THR A 89 -33.07 0.04 1.30
C THR A 89 -32.45 -0.53 2.57
N ALA A 90 -33.02 -1.61 3.12
CA ALA A 90 -32.44 -2.34 4.24
C ALA A 90 -31.09 -2.98 3.88
N ALA A 91 -30.95 -3.56 2.68
CA ALA A 91 -29.70 -4.16 2.22
C ALA A 91 -28.58 -3.11 2.04
N VAL A 92 -28.93 -1.91 1.57
CA VAL A 92 -27.99 -0.77 1.48
C VAL A 92 -27.47 -0.40 2.87
N ALA A 93 -28.35 -0.32 3.88
CA ALA A 93 -27.94 -0.07 5.26
C ALA A 93 -27.06 -1.20 5.82
N SER A 94 -27.47 -2.46 5.62
CA SER A 94 -26.72 -3.64 6.05
C SER A 94 -25.31 -3.70 5.45
N LEU A 95 -25.15 -3.31 4.18
CA LEU A 95 -23.84 -3.26 3.52
C LEU A 95 -22.90 -2.22 4.17
N LYS A 96 -23.44 -1.06 4.57
CA LYS A 96 -22.69 -0.02 5.29
C LYS A 96 -22.30 -0.47 6.69
N ASP A 97 -23.17 -1.21 7.36
CA ASP A 97 -22.89 -1.81 8.66
C ASP A 97 -21.78 -2.88 8.54
N HIS A 98 -21.85 -3.75 7.52
CA HIS A 98 -20.80 -4.73 7.23
C HIS A 98 -19.43 -4.07 7.05
N VAL A 99 -19.35 -3.03 6.22
CA VAL A 99 -18.11 -2.25 6.02
C VAL A 99 -17.57 -1.70 7.35
N THR A 100 -18.46 -1.16 8.18
CA THR A 100 -18.08 -0.57 9.48
C THR A 100 -17.54 -1.64 10.42
N GLN A 101 -18.26 -2.75 10.56
CA GLN A 101 -17.89 -3.85 11.43
C GLN A 101 -16.58 -4.50 10.98
N ARG A 102 -16.46 -4.82 9.69
CA ARG A 102 -15.26 -5.46 9.14
C ARG A 102 -14.05 -4.53 9.18
N SER A 103 -14.21 -3.25 8.87
CA SER A 103 -13.10 -2.27 9.01
C SER A 103 -12.65 -2.17 10.48
N THR A 104 -13.58 -2.19 11.43
CA THR A 104 -13.26 -2.19 12.87
C THR A 104 -12.51 -3.46 13.28
N PHE A 105 -13.02 -4.63 12.90
CA PHE A 105 -12.40 -5.93 13.18
C PHE A 105 -10.96 -6.00 12.64
N LEU A 106 -10.76 -5.66 11.37
CA LEU A 106 -9.46 -5.75 10.71
C LEU A 106 -8.46 -4.73 11.28
N ASN A 107 -8.90 -3.52 11.60
CA ASN A 107 -8.03 -2.51 12.23
C ASN A 107 -7.66 -2.88 13.66
N ALA A 108 -8.45 -3.70 14.36
CA ALA A 108 -8.13 -4.19 15.70
C ALA A 108 -7.15 -5.39 15.69
N HIS A 109 -6.99 -6.07 14.56
CA HIS A 109 -6.16 -7.26 14.46
C HIS A 109 -4.67 -6.97 14.75
N ASP A 110 -4.01 -7.76 15.60
CA ASP A 110 -2.65 -7.50 16.11
C ASP A 110 -1.56 -7.37 15.03
N SER A 111 -1.72 -8.06 13.89
CA SER A 111 -0.78 -7.94 12.76
C SER A 111 -1.00 -6.67 11.91
N ILE A 112 -2.14 -6.02 12.08
CA ILE A 112 -2.53 -4.78 11.40
C ILE A 112 -2.30 -3.58 12.31
N ASN A 113 -2.76 -3.66 13.56
CA ASN A 113 -2.58 -2.64 14.60
C ASN A 113 -1.15 -2.66 15.16
N VAL A 114 -0.19 -2.32 14.30
CA VAL A 114 1.23 -2.33 14.62
C VAL A 114 1.83 -0.94 14.51
N ASN A 115 2.77 -0.64 15.42
CA ASN A 115 3.62 0.52 15.30
C ASN A 115 4.47 0.40 14.03
N SER A 116 4.16 1.21 13.03
CA SER A 116 4.86 1.27 11.75
C SER A 116 5.86 2.43 11.75
N LEU A 117 6.88 2.35 10.89
CA LEU A 117 7.77 3.48 10.67
C LEU A 117 7.06 4.54 9.82
N ILE A 118 7.38 5.81 10.06
CA ILE A 118 6.94 6.93 9.24
C ILE A 118 8.07 7.27 8.28
N ILE A 119 7.75 7.34 6.99
CA ILE A 119 8.65 7.80 5.94
C ILE A 119 8.13 9.18 5.50
N SER A 120 8.95 10.22 5.64
CA SER A 120 8.61 11.59 5.25
C SER A 120 9.74 12.22 4.44
N ASP A 121 9.50 13.43 3.94
CA ASP A 121 10.52 14.27 3.32
C ASP A 121 11.32 13.55 2.22
N VAL A 122 10.63 12.69 1.45
CA VAL A 122 11.26 12.01 0.32
C VAL A 122 11.55 13.06 -0.74
N GLN A 123 12.81 13.18 -1.15
CA GLN A 123 13.24 14.07 -2.21
C GLN A 123 14.24 13.36 -3.11
N TRP A 124 14.29 13.76 -4.38
CA TRP A 124 15.46 13.52 -5.21
C TRP A 124 16.13 14.84 -5.54
N GLN A 125 17.44 14.82 -5.73
CA GLN A 125 18.21 15.98 -6.14
C GLN A 125 19.28 15.60 -7.16
N VAL A 126 19.60 16.56 -8.01
CA VAL A 126 20.67 16.48 -8.99
C VAL A 126 21.46 17.78 -8.93
N ARG A 127 22.79 17.68 -8.85
CA ARG A 127 23.70 18.84 -8.74
C ARG A 127 23.31 19.83 -7.63
N GLY A 128 22.74 19.34 -6.53
CA GLY A 128 22.30 20.15 -5.39
C GLY A 128 20.94 20.83 -5.55
N THR A 129 20.20 20.58 -6.64
CA THR A 129 18.85 21.11 -6.83
C THR A 129 17.82 20.00 -6.61
N SER A 130 16.95 20.18 -5.62
CA SER A 130 15.83 19.27 -5.35
C SER A 130 14.82 19.27 -6.50
N TRP A 131 14.28 18.09 -6.80
CA TRP A 131 13.28 17.83 -7.84
C TRP A 131 13.72 18.26 -9.25
N ALA A 132 15.03 18.44 -9.47
CA ALA A 132 15.57 18.76 -10.77
C ALA A 132 15.44 17.60 -11.76
N THR A 133 15.32 17.92 -13.05
CA THR A 133 15.37 16.93 -14.12
C THR A 133 16.81 16.44 -14.31
N PRO A 134 17.08 15.13 -14.18
CA PRO A 134 18.41 14.57 -14.40
C PRO A 134 18.73 14.48 -15.90
N SER A 135 19.96 14.75 -16.28
CA SER A 135 20.51 14.41 -17.60
C SER A 135 21.08 12.99 -17.62
N ALA A 136 21.39 12.49 -18.81
CA ALA A 136 21.93 11.13 -18.98
C ALA A 136 23.27 10.83 -18.28
N THR A 137 23.98 11.84 -17.77
CA THR A 137 25.25 11.70 -17.05
C THR A 137 25.11 11.94 -15.54
N ASP A 138 23.94 12.37 -15.08
CA ASP A 138 23.74 12.70 -13.68
C ASP A 138 23.53 11.48 -12.81
N THR A 139 24.20 11.47 -11.66
CA THR A 139 23.80 10.61 -10.55
C THR A 139 22.70 11.32 -9.77
N VAL A 140 21.61 10.61 -9.48
CA VAL A 140 20.48 11.16 -8.72
C VAL A 140 20.60 10.73 -7.26
N THR A 141 20.64 11.71 -6.36
CA THR A 141 20.63 11.45 -4.92
C THR A 141 19.19 11.46 -4.43
N VAL A 142 18.75 10.39 -3.77
CA VAL A 142 17.42 10.27 -3.17
C VAL A 142 17.57 10.23 -1.66
N THR A 143 16.83 11.08 -0.96
CA THR A 143 16.79 11.14 0.49
C THR A 143 15.39 10.81 1.01
N ALA A 144 15.30 10.26 2.22
CA ALA A 144 14.04 10.00 2.90
C ALA A 144 14.24 10.05 4.42
N ARG A 145 13.37 10.80 5.13
CA ARG A 145 13.41 10.87 6.59
C ARG A 145 12.62 9.70 7.19
N ILE A 146 13.22 9.01 8.14
CA ILE A 146 12.61 7.88 8.84
C ILE A 146 12.43 8.22 10.33
N SER A 147 11.23 8.01 10.84
CA SER A 147 10.90 8.22 12.25
C SER A 147 9.93 7.15 12.78
N GLY A 148 9.59 7.21 14.07
CA GLY A 148 8.69 6.25 14.73
C GLY A 148 9.38 5.00 15.31
N GLY A 149 10.71 4.95 15.28
CA GLY A 149 11.51 3.92 15.96
C GLY A 149 12.75 3.49 15.16
N GLY A 150 13.50 2.53 15.71
CA GLY A 150 14.68 1.97 15.06
C GLY A 150 14.35 1.16 13.81
N THR A 151 15.24 1.22 12.83
CA THR A 151 15.15 0.49 11.57
C THR A 151 16.18 -0.64 11.54
N THR A 152 15.92 -1.69 10.75
CA THR A 152 16.93 -2.71 10.41
C THR A 152 17.38 -2.62 8.95
N GLY A 153 16.81 -1.67 8.22
CA GLY A 153 17.15 -1.40 6.83
C GLY A 153 16.15 -0.44 6.22
N VAL A 154 16.66 0.46 5.39
CA VAL A 154 15.91 1.39 4.57
C VAL A 154 16.38 1.19 3.14
N PHE A 155 15.44 1.11 2.21
CA PHE A 155 15.73 0.71 0.84
C PHE A 155 15.01 1.59 -0.16
N LEU A 156 15.74 2.03 -1.17
CA LEU A 156 15.22 2.64 -2.38
C LEU A 156 14.99 1.53 -3.41
N ASN A 157 13.74 1.33 -3.81
CA ASN A 157 13.40 0.41 -4.88
C ASN A 157 13.25 1.23 -6.17
N ALA A 158 14.21 1.12 -7.09
CA ALA A 158 14.26 1.92 -8.31
C ALA A 158 14.27 1.04 -9.57
N GLY A 159 13.54 1.45 -10.60
CA GLY A 159 13.49 0.79 -11.90
C GLY A 159 13.33 1.79 -13.04
N THR A 160 13.62 1.35 -14.26
CA THR A 160 13.44 2.14 -15.48
C THR A 160 12.25 1.66 -16.30
N GLY A 161 11.79 2.51 -17.20
CA GLY A 161 10.67 2.22 -18.09
C GLY A 161 9.30 2.42 -17.44
N MET A 162 8.25 2.17 -18.21
CA MET A 162 6.87 2.23 -17.73
C MET A 162 6.49 0.97 -16.91
N VAL A 163 7.10 -0.15 -17.27
CA VAL A 163 6.89 -1.48 -16.68
C VAL A 163 8.25 -2.13 -16.37
N GLY A 164 8.25 -3.18 -15.56
CA GLY A 164 9.45 -3.95 -15.24
C GLY A 164 9.60 -4.21 -13.74
N GLY A 165 10.77 -4.70 -13.34
CA GLY A 165 11.12 -4.88 -11.93
C GLY A 165 11.65 -3.60 -11.28
N PHE A 166 11.81 -3.66 -9.96
CA PHE A 166 12.56 -2.68 -9.19
C PHE A 166 13.82 -3.35 -8.66
N ARG A 167 14.95 -2.65 -8.76
CA ARG A 167 16.19 -3.01 -8.08
C ARG A 167 16.18 -2.35 -6.71
N ARG A 168 16.43 -3.15 -5.69
CA ARG A 168 16.53 -2.70 -4.30
C ARG A 168 17.93 -2.17 -4.02
N LEU A 169 18.01 -0.92 -3.57
CA LEU A 169 19.22 -0.23 -3.17
C LEU A 169 19.14 0.08 -1.68
N GLN A 170 20.20 -0.19 -0.93
CA GLN A 170 20.26 0.19 0.48
C GLN A 170 20.43 1.72 0.58
N MET A 171 19.70 2.32 1.52
CA MET A 171 19.89 3.71 1.92
C MET A 171 20.67 3.77 3.24
N PHE A 172 21.46 4.82 3.44
CA PHE A 172 22.38 5.00 4.56
C PHE A 172 22.15 6.32 5.28
N ASP A 173 22.35 6.32 6.60
CA ASP A 173 22.29 7.48 7.53
C ASP A 173 23.60 7.43 8.35
N ASP A 174 24.73 7.49 7.64
CA ASP A 174 26.07 7.19 8.14
C ASP A 174 27.09 8.32 7.93
N GLY A 175 26.66 9.48 7.44
CA GLY A 175 27.54 10.60 7.07
C GLY A 175 28.47 10.27 5.89
N LEU A 176 28.20 9.18 5.19
CA LEU A 176 28.89 8.70 4.00
C LEU A 176 27.84 8.37 2.93
N HIS A 177 28.23 7.81 1.79
CA HIS A 177 27.28 7.40 0.72
C HIS A 177 26.36 8.52 0.18
N GLY A 178 26.76 9.78 0.34
CA GLY A 178 25.97 10.95 -0.04
C GLY A 178 25.09 11.51 1.09
N ASP A 179 25.07 10.86 2.25
CA ASP A 179 24.51 11.40 3.49
C ASP A 179 25.44 12.46 4.10
N LEU A 180 24.85 13.56 4.55
CA LEU A 180 25.58 14.74 5.05
C LEU A 180 25.87 14.63 6.55
N GLN A 181 25.02 13.93 7.31
CA GLN A 181 25.14 13.85 8.75
C GLN A 181 24.66 12.49 9.27
N ALA A 182 25.58 11.71 9.81
CA ALA A 182 25.28 10.41 10.40
C ALA A 182 24.29 10.50 11.57
N GLY A 183 23.30 9.62 11.57
CA GLY A 183 22.37 9.38 12.67
C GLY A 183 21.32 10.48 12.87
N ASP A 184 21.04 11.28 11.84
CA ASP A 184 20.03 12.34 11.92
C ASP A 184 18.63 11.86 11.47
N GLY A 185 18.52 10.60 11.03
CA GLY A 185 17.30 9.97 10.54
C GLY A 185 16.99 10.26 9.07
N LEU A 186 17.87 10.94 8.33
CA LEU A 186 17.75 11.21 6.90
C LEU A 186 18.60 10.21 6.10
N PHE A 187 17.93 9.19 5.57
CA PHE A 187 18.60 8.14 4.81
C PHE A 187 18.82 8.59 3.36
N THR A 188 19.96 8.23 2.78
CA THR A 188 20.38 8.59 1.42
C THR A 188 20.72 7.36 0.57
N ALA A 189 20.34 7.37 -0.70
CA ALA A 189 20.82 6.42 -1.71
C ALA A 189 21.02 7.11 -3.08
N LEU A 190 21.87 6.49 -3.91
CA LEU A 190 22.22 7.00 -5.23
C LEU A 190 21.63 6.12 -6.34
N ILE A 191 20.99 6.76 -7.32
CA ILE A 191 20.61 6.14 -8.59
C ILE A 191 21.67 6.54 -9.63
N ASN A 192 22.37 5.55 -10.18
CA ASN A 192 23.37 5.76 -11.22
C ASN A 192 22.75 6.41 -12.47
N PRO A 193 23.55 7.09 -13.31
CA PRO A 193 23.09 7.68 -14.55
C PRO A 193 22.31 6.70 -15.43
N GLN A 194 21.28 7.21 -16.09
CA GLN A 194 20.37 6.45 -16.94
C GLN A 194 20.34 7.08 -18.33
N SER A 195 19.96 6.33 -19.37
CA SER A 195 19.89 6.88 -20.72
C SER A 195 18.83 7.98 -20.86
N ALA A 196 19.13 9.00 -21.66
CA ALA A 196 18.18 10.05 -22.03
C ALA A 196 16.86 9.47 -22.56
N GLY A 197 15.75 10.09 -22.19
CA GLY A 197 14.39 9.66 -22.53
C GLY A 197 13.84 8.52 -21.66
N LEU A 198 14.65 7.89 -20.80
CA LEU A 198 14.14 6.88 -19.88
C LEU A 198 13.36 7.52 -18.73
N ARG A 199 12.22 6.92 -18.44
CA ARG A 199 11.48 7.18 -17.21
C ARG A 199 12.06 6.34 -16.09
N VAL A 200 12.47 7.00 -15.00
CA VAL A 200 12.83 6.34 -13.75
C VAL A 200 11.64 6.40 -12.82
N ARG A 201 11.43 5.30 -12.10
CA ARG A 201 10.36 5.12 -11.13
C ARG A 201 10.95 4.53 -9.85
N PHE A 202 10.53 5.06 -8.70
CA PHE A 202 11.04 4.57 -7.43
C PHE A 202 10.07 4.75 -6.27
N TYR A 203 10.28 3.97 -5.22
CA TYR A 203 9.61 4.11 -3.93
C TYR A 203 10.55 3.69 -2.80
N ILE A 204 10.25 4.13 -1.58
CA ILE A 204 11.03 3.84 -0.38
C ILE A 204 10.36 2.71 0.39
N GLU A 205 11.17 1.80 0.91
CA GLU A 205 10.78 0.78 1.88
C GLU A 205 11.59 0.97 3.16
N ALA A 206 10.90 1.02 4.30
CA ALA A 206 11.54 1.01 5.61
C ALA A 206 11.14 -0.25 6.39
N VAL A 207 12.13 -0.91 7.00
CA VAL A 207 11.93 -2.13 7.78
C VAL A 207 12.20 -1.84 9.25
N ARG A 208 11.16 -1.97 10.08
CA ARG A 208 11.27 -1.75 11.54
C ARG A 208 12.15 -2.79 12.21
N GLY A 209 12.87 -2.38 13.24
CA GLY A 209 13.64 -3.27 14.12
C GLY A 209 12.81 -4.02 15.17
N ASN A 210 11.60 -4.48 14.84
CA ASN A 210 10.85 -5.42 15.68
C ASN A 210 11.04 -6.87 15.19
N ALA A 211 10.60 -7.84 16.01
CA ALA A 211 10.64 -9.26 15.67
C ALA A 211 9.97 -9.55 14.33
N SER A 212 8.81 -8.93 14.08
CA SER A 212 8.03 -9.13 12.86
C SER A 212 8.65 -8.48 11.60
N ARG A 213 9.64 -7.59 11.74
CA ARG A 213 10.22 -6.81 10.62
C ARG A 213 9.15 -6.02 9.84
N THR A 214 8.28 -5.31 10.55
CA THR A 214 7.17 -4.54 9.96
C THR A 214 7.66 -3.60 8.86
N ARG A 215 6.98 -3.62 7.71
CA ARG A 215 7.32 -2.82 6.54
C ARG A 215 6.42 -1.60 6.42
N SER A 216 7.03 -0.48 6.06
CA SER A 216 6.38 0.77 5.65
C SER A 216 6.87 1.14 4.24
N TYR A 217 6.00 1.77 3.46
CA TYR A 217 6.28 2.19 2.08
C TYR A 217 5.96 3.68 1.88
N MET A 218 6.75 4.33 1.01
CA MET A 218 6.44 5.67 0.51
C MET A 218 6.72 5.76 -1.00
N PRO A 219 5.69 6.00 -1.83
CA PRO A 219 4.27 6.11 -1.48
C PRO A 219 3.71 4.80 -0.89
N SER A 220 2.58 4.88 -0.18
CA SER A 220 1.92 3.74 0.49
C SER A 220 1.52 2.62 -0.47
N GLY A 221 1.27 2.96 -1.75
CA GLY A 221 0.98 2.00 -2.83
C GLY A 221 2.22 1.29 -3.41
N ALA A 222 3.44 1.73 -3.07
CA ALA A 222 4.71 1.17 -3.55
C ALA A 222 4.72 0.90 -5.07
N GLU A 223 4.84 -0.35 -5.51
CA GLU A 223 4.90 -0.73 -6.94
C GLU A 223 3.67 -0.29 -7.76
N HIS A 224 2.55 0.03 -7.10
CA HIS A 224 1.33 0.54 -7.73
C HIS A 224 1.24 2.09 -7.75
N ALA A 225 2.04 2.79 -6.94
CA ALA A 225 2.08 4.24 -6.85
C ALA A 225 3.49 4.70 -6.46
N VAL A 226 4.23 5.24 -7.43
CA VAL A 226 5.68 5.53 -7.32
C VAL A 226 5.98 6.99 -7.60
N TYR A 227 7.12 7.46 -7.09
CA TYR A 227 7.75 8.67 -7.61
C TYR A 227 8.31 8.40 -9.00
N THR A 228 8.33 9.43 -9.85
CA THR A 228 8.85 9.32 -11.21
C THR A 228 9.52 10.59 -11.67
N TYR A 229 10.58 10.45 -12.46
CA TYR A 229 11.17 11.51 -13.26
C TYR A 229 11.57 10.95 -14.64
N THR A 230 11.72 11.83 -15.62
CA THR A 230 12.25 11.50 -16.95
C THR A 230 13.66 12.05 -17.05
N VAL A 231 14.56 11.29 -17.67
CA VAL A 231 15.94 11.72 -17.92
C VAL A 231 15.99 12.52 -19.21
N GLU A 232 16.63 13.69 -19.19
CA GLU A 232 16.90 14.54 -20.35
C GLU A 232 18.19 14.13 -21.11
#